data_AF-A0A843F1T5-F1
#
_entry.id   AF-A0A843F1T5-F1
#
_cell.length_a   1.000
_cell.length_b   1.000
_cell.length_c   1.000
_cell.angle_alpha   90.00
_cell.angle_beta   90.00
_cell.angle_gamma   90.00
#
_symmetry.space_group_name_H-M   'P 1'
#
loop_
_entity.id
_entity.type
_entity.pdbx_description
1 polymer ?
#
loop_
_entity_poly.entity_id
_entity_poly.type
_entity_poly.pdbx_seq_one_letter_code
_entity_poly.pdbx_strand_id
1 'polypeptide(L)'
;MFSVEYERTIKQNSMFSFETHIFNIIDDETGELLYIRKGVKIKVILEILTKEIYVIYHNKKYKCNDLGPAAKDRRKNTVDNSKELNELLMDLNQTKNNKA
;
A
#
# COMPACT_ATOMS: atom_id res chain seq x y z
N MET A 1 13.77 -12.44 14.63
CA MET A 1 13.19 -11.90 13.38
C MET A 1 12.76 -10.46 13.68
N PHE A 2 13.24 -9.49 12.91
CA PHE A 2 12.98 -8.07 13.17
C PHE A 2 11.73 -7.67 12.39
N SER A 3 10.62 -7.44 13.08
CA SER A 3 9.35 -7.08 12.45
C SER A 3 8.65 -6.00 13.24
N VAL A 4 7.88 -5.16 12.54
CA VAL A 4 7.00 -4.16 13.16
C VAL A 4 5.55 -4.54 12.93
N GLU A 5 4.76 -4.47 14.00
CA GLU A 5 3.33 -4.75 13.97
C GLU A 5 2.52 -3.45 13.95
N TYR A 6 1.50 -3.41 13.12
CA TYR A 6 0.57 -2.29 13.00
C TYR A 6 -0.86 -2.79 13.01
N GLU A 7 -1.74 -2.10 13.73
CA GLU A 7 -3.17 -2.32 13.58
C GLU A 7 -3.72 -1.53 12.38
N ARG A 8 -4.51 -2.19 11.53
CA ARG A 8 -5.22 -1.56 10.41
C ARG A 8 -6.66 -2.02 10.37
N THR A 9 -7.51 -1.20 9.77
CA THR A 9 -8.93 -1.51 9.57
C THR A 9 -9.18 -1.80 8.10
N ILE A 10 -9.85 -2.92 7.83
CA ILE A 10 -10.32 -3.29 6.50
C ILE A 10 -11.32 -2.25 6.00
N LYS A 11 -11.06 -1.75 4.80
CA LYS A 11 -11.92 -0.80 4.07
C LYS A 11 -12.88 -1.58 3.16
N GLN A 12 -13.37 -0.94 2.09
CA GLN A 12 -14.22 -1.62 1.12
C GLN A 12 -13.48 -2.76 0.41
N ASN A 13 -14.23 -3.78 0.02
CA ASN A 13 -13.77 -4.91 -0.78
C ASN A 13 -12.56 -5.65 -0.17
N SER A 14 -12.52 -5.82 1.15
CA SER A 14 -11.45 -6.55 1.86
C SER A 14 -10.05 -5.95 1.70
N MET A 15 -9.96 -4.70 1.25
CA MET A 15 -8.69 -4.01 1.05
C MET A 15 -8.32 -3.18 2.28
N PHE A 16 -7.02 -2.96 2.47
CA PHE A 16 -6.52 -1.99 3.44
C PHE A 16 -5.43 -1.13 2.81
N SER A 17 -5.25 0.07 3.36
CA SER A 17 -4.15 0.96 2.97
C SER A 17 -3.04 0.85 4.00
N PHE A 18 -1.82 0.64 3.54
CA PHE A 18 -0.62 0.66 4.36
C PHE A 18 0.44 1.48 3.63
N GLU A 19 1.06 2.41 4.36
CA GLU A 19 1.86 3.49 3.77
C GLU A 19 1.10 4.21 2.64
N THR A 20 1.68 4.33 1.45
CA THR A 20 1.08 4.97 0.27
C THR A 20 0.36 3.97 -0.64
N HIS A 21 0.30 2.69 -0.29
CA HIS A 21 -0.19 1.60 -1.15
C HIS A 21 -1.49 0.98 -0.64
N ILE A 22 -2.22 0.33 -1.55
CA ILE A 22 -3.42 -0.44 -1.25
C ILE A 22 -3.07 -1.92 -1.39
N PHE A 23 -3.47 -2.70 -0.39
CA PHE A 23 -3.25 -4.14 -0.35
C PHE A 23 -4.57 -4.88 -0.27
N ASN A 24 -4.60 -6.07 -0.88
CA ASN A 24 -5.58 -7.10 -0.57
C ASN A 24 -4.90 -8.26 0.16
N ILE A 25 -5.70 -9.15 0.73
CA ILE A 25 -5.23 -10.31 1.48
C ILE A 25 -5.51 -11.54 0.63
N ILE A 26 -4.51 -12.39 0.50
CA ILE A 26 -4.56 -13.65 -0.27
C ILE A 26 -4.27 -14.80 0.67
N ASP A 27 -5.06 -15.89 0.56
CA ASP A 27 -4.70 -17.16 1.18
C ASP A 27 -3.59 -17.82 0.36
N ASP A 28 -2.45 -18.08 1.00
CA ASP A 28 -1.27 -18.66 0.34
C ASP A 28 -1.51 -20.12 -0.10
N GLU A 29 -2.47 -20.81 0.50
CA GLU A 29 -2.79 -22.21 0.18
C GLU A 29 -3.66 -22.32 -1.08
N THR A 30 -4.62 -21.41 -1.25
CA THR A 30 -5.58 -21.46 -2.38
C THR A 30 -5.26 -20.44 -3.48
N GLY A 31 -4.49 -19.39 -3.17
CA GLY A 31 -4.27 -18.25 -4.04
C GLY A 31 -5.50 -17.33 -4.18
N GLU A 32 -6.56 -17.58 -3.41
CA GLU A 32 -7.80 -16.82 -3.50
C GLU A 32 -7.78 -15.55 -2.65
N LEU A 33 -8.54 -14.56 -3.08
CA LEU A 33 -8.77 -13.32 -2.33
C LEU A 33 -9.61 -13.61 -1.09
N LEU A 34 -9.08 -13.26 0.08
CA LEU A 34 -9.80 -13.43 1.33
C LEU A 34 -10.87 -12.34 1.47
N TYR A 35 -12.12 -12.76 1.64
CA TYR A 35 -13.21 -11.82 1.91
C TYR A 35 -13.29 -11.48 3.40
N ILE A 36 -12.93 -10.24 3.76
CA ILE A 36 -13.07 -9.72 5.13
C ILE A 36 -14.04 -8.54 5.11
N ARG A 37 -15.01 -8.56 6.03
CA ARG A 37 -16.00 -7.49 6.16
C ARG A 37 -15.33 -6.14 6.47
N LYS A 38 -15.89 -5.08 5.89
CA LYS A 38 -15.49 -3.69 6.18
C LYS A 38 -15.58 -3.42 7.69
N GLY A 39 -14.58 -2.73 8.24
CA GLY A 39 -14.53 -2.33 9.65
C GLY A 39 -13.83 -3.33 10.56
N VAL A 40 -13.48 -4.52 10.07
CA VAL A 40 -12.69 -5.50 10.83
C VAL A 40 -11.26 -4.97 11.03
N LYS A 41 -10.78 -5.09 12.27
CA LYS A 41 -9.38 -4.80 12.62
C LYS A 41 -8.51 -6.01 12.30
N ILE A 42 -7.38 -5.75 11.68
CA ILE A 42 -6.36 -6.73 11.31
C ILE A 42 -5.00 -6.27 11.83
N LYS A 43 -4.11 -7.24 12.06
CA LYS A 43 -2.72 -6.97 12.39
C LYS A 43 -1.89 -7.09 11.12
N VAL A 44 -1.21 -6.02 10.73
CA VAL A 44 -0.27 -5.98 9.61
C VAL A 44 1.14 -6.09 10.18
N ILE A 45 1.94 -6.99 9.64
CA ILE A 45 3.33 -7.19 10.01
C ILE A 45 4.21 -6.82 8.83
N LEU A 46 5.15 -5.89 9.06
CA LEU A 46 6.23 -5.57 8.14
C LEU A 46 7.51 -6.25 8.64
N GLU A 47 8.05 -7.16 7.83
CA GLU A 47 9.35 -7.78 8.10
C GLU A 47 10.45 -6.84 7.63
N ILE A 48 11.34 -6.43 8.53
CA ILE A 48 12.26 -5.30 8.27
C ILE A 48 13.34 -5.69 7.23
N LEU A 49 13.78 -6.95 7.19
CA LEU A 49 14.89 -7.37 6.33
C LEU A 49 14.45 -7.55 4.87
N THR A 50 13.37 -8.29 4.64
CA THR A 50 12.81 -8.58 3.31
C THR A 50 11.86 -7.50 2.82
N LYS A 51 11.36 -6.64 3.74
CA LYS A 51 10.28 -5.67 3.48
C LYS A 51 8.96 -6.33 3.07
N GLU A 52 8.79 -7.61 3.37
CA GLU A 52 7.54 -8.31 3.11
C GLU A 52 6.44 -7.89 4.09
N ILE A 53 5.22 -7.81 3.57
CA ILE A 53 4.03 -7.40 4.32
C ILE A 53 3.09 -8.60 4.44
N TYR A 54 2.66 -8.85 5.68
CA TYR A 54 1.76 -9.94 6.03
C TYR A 54 0.60 -9.45 6.88
N VAL A 55 -0.49 -10.20 6.86
CA VAL A 55 -1.62 -9.96 7.76
C VAL A 55 -1.83 -11.16 8.67
N ILE A 56 -2.00 -10.90 9.97
CA ILE A 56 -2.52 -11.89 10.91
C ILE A 56 -4.02 -11.61 11.12
N TYR A 57 -4.84 -12.61 10.80
CA TYR A 57 -6.28 -12.58 11.01
C TYR A 57 -6.74 -13.95 11.54
N HIS A 58 -7.52 -13.97 12.63
CA HIS A 58 -7.90 -15.21 13.35
C HIS A 58 -6.71 -16.16 13.64
N ASN A 59 -5.57 -15.61 14.04
CA ASN A 59 -4.33 -16.36 14.32
C ASN A 59 -3.73 -17.12 13.12
N LYS A 60 -4.23 -16.91 11.89
CA LYS A 60 -3.60 -17.38 10.65
C LYS A 60 -2.86 -16.21 9.98
N LYS A 61 -1.69 -16.50 9.42
CA LYS A 61 -0.88 -15.57 8.64
C LYS A 61 -1.29 -15.66 7.17
N TYR A 62 -1.50 -14.51 6.55
CA TYR A 62 -1.86 -14.38 5.14
C TYR A 62 -0.88 -13.48 4.40
N LYS A 63 -0.70 -13.74 3.11
CA LYS A 63 0.08 -12.88 2.22
C LYS A 63 -0.75 -11.69 1.76
N CYS A 64 -0.06 -10.62 1.38
CA CYS A 64 -0.69 -9.44 0.84
C CYS A 64 -0.28 -9.27 -0.62
N ASN A 65 -1.22 -8.93 -1.49
CA ASN A 65 -0.90 -8.46 -2.83
C ASN A 65 -0.93 -6.94 -2.86
N ASP A 66 0.09 -6.34 -3.47
CA ASP A 66 0.15 -4.91 -3.69
C ASP A 66 -0.67 -4.54 -4.94
N LEU A 67 -1.70 -3.71 -4.74
CA LEU A 67 -2.55 -3.19 -5.81
C LEU A 67 -2.09 -1.81 -6.30
N GLY A 68 -0.95 -1.34 -5.79
CA GLY A 68 -0.30 -0.09 -6.14
C GLY A 68 -0.76 1.10 -5.28
N PRO A 69 -0.39 2.33 -5.68
CA PRO A 69 -0.56 3.51 -4.87
C PRO A 69 -2.04 3.87 -4.67
N ALA A 70 -2.36 4.34 -3.47
CA ALA A 70 -3.67 4.85 -3.13
C ALA A 70 -4.04 6.06 -4.01
N ALA A 71 -5.34 6.22 -4.30
CA ALA A 71 -5.82 7.26 -5.22
C ALA A 71 -5.39 8.70 -4.84
N LYS A 72 -5.15 8.97 -3.55
CA LYS A 72 -4.63 10.26 -3.07
C LYS A 72 -3.19 10.52 -3.52
N ASP A 73 -2.39 9.47 -3.69
CA ASP A 73 -1.01 9.57 -4.18
C ASP A 73 -0.94 9.45 -5.72
N ARG A 74 -1.90 8.80 -6.37
CA ARG A 74 -2.00 8.80 -7.85
C ARG A 74 -2.15 10.20 -8.45
N ARG A 75 -2.91 11.09 -7.78
CA ARG A 75 -3.15 12.46 -8.25
C ARG A 75 -1.91 13.36 -8.23
N LYS A 76 -0.83 12.99 -7.53
CA LYS A 76 0.42 13.77 -7.57
C LYS A 76 1.10 13.75 -8.95
N ASN A 77 0.74 12.79 -9.81
CA ASN A 77 1.37 12.60 -11.11
C ASN A 77 0.39 12.67 -12.29
N THR A 78 -0.88 13.05 -12.05
CA THR A 78 -1.87 13.20 -13.12
C THR A 78 -2.02 14.68 -13.40
N VAL A 79 -1.89 15.05 -14.66
CA VAL A 79 -1.87 16.44 -15.09
C VAL A 79 -2.94 16.65 -16.14
N ASP A 80 -3.85 17.59 -15.92
CA ASP A 80 -5.03 17.78 -16.77
C ASP A 80 -4.83 18.84 -17.86
N ASN A 81 -3.72 19.59 -17.82
CA ASN A 81 -3.38 20.57 -18.86
C ASN A 81 -1.86 20.73 -19.02
N SER A 82 -1.46 21.33 -20.16
CA SER A 82 -0.04 21.50 -20.52
C SER A 82 0.73 22.43 -19.58
N LYS A 83 0.06 23.33 -18.85
CA LYS A 83 0.69 24.24 -17.89
C LYS A 83 1.11 23.50 -16.62
N GLU A 84 0.19 22.73 -16.03
CA GLU A 84 0.47 21.88 -14.88
C GLU A 84 1.54 20.83 -15.20
N LEU A 85 1.64 20.37 -16.45
CA LEU A 85 2.64 19.38 -16.87
C LEU A 85 4.03 19.99 -16.81
N ASN A 86 4.16 21.23 -17.28
CA ASN A 86 5.41 21.97 -17.23
C ASN A 86 5.83 22.28 -15.79
N GLU A 87 4.88 22.62 -14.92
CA GLU A 87 5.16 22.83 -13.48
C GLU A 87 5.66 21.54 -12.83
N LEU A 88 5.00 20.40 -13.07
CA LEU A 88 5.44 19.09 -12.56
C LEU A 88 6.85 18.70 -13.07
N LEU A 89 7.13 18.94 -14.35
CA LEU A 89 8.45 18.65 -14.94
C LEU A 89 9.56 19.56 -14.37
N MET A 90 9.25 20.82 -14.07
CA MET A 90 10.19 21.75 -13.43
C MET A 90 10.52 21.32 -12.00
N ASP A 91 9.52 20.95 -11.21
CA ASP A 91 9.70 20.50 -9.83
C ASP A 91 10.54 19.20 -9.77
N LEU A 92 10.30 18.27 -10.70
CA LEU A 92 11.10 17.04 -10.81
C LEU A 92 12.57 17.31 -11.13
N ASN A 93 12.85 18.29 -12.00
CA ASN A 93 14.21 18.67 -12.35
C ASN A 93 14.93 19.40 -11.20
N GLN A 94 14.23 20.25 -10.44
CA GLN A 94 14.79 20.88 -9.25
C GLN A 94 15.11 19.85 -8.14
N THR A 95 14.24 18.86 -7.97
CA THR A 95 14.44 17.79 -6.97
C THR A 95 15.63 16.90 -7.30
N LYS A 96 15.95 16.70 -8.60
CA LYS A 96 17.17 16.00 -9.04
C LYS A 96 18.45 16.78 -8.74
N ASN A 97 18.43 18.10 -8.89
CA ASN A 97 19.60 18.94 -8.63
C ASN A 97 19.92 19.13 -7.14
N ASN A 98 18.92 18.99 -6.25
CA ASN A 98 19.12 19.09 -4.81
C ASN A 98 19.58 17.78 -4.13
N LYS A 99 19.74 16.69 -4.91
CA LYS A 99 20.25 15.40 -4.43
C LYS A 99 21.63 15.04 -5.03
N ALA A 100 22.28 15.98 -5.71
CA ALA A 100 23.64 15.86 -6.22
C ALA A 100 24.63 16.54 -5.28
#